data_AF-A0A820JR38-F1
#
_entry.id   AF-A0A820JR38-F1
#
_cell.length_a   1.000
_cell.length_b   1.000
_cell.length_c   1.000
_cell.angle_alpha   90.00
_cell.angle_beta   90.00
_cell.angle_gamma   90.00
#
_symmetry.space_group_name_H-M   'P 1'
#
loop_
_entity.id
_entity.type
_entity.pdbx_description
1 polymer ?
#
loop_
_entity_poly.entity_id
_entity_poly.type
_entity_poly.pdbx_seq_one_letter_code
_entity_poly.pdbx_strand_id
1 'polypeptide(L)'
;GNLMYGSDEGDRLTPGERGLRESFTNLLQMAIRNNYNEMFVFEDDAIPHLNFTQLFKELPRECRKADVLVLGAMLTYKNKKQWPKGTCFKPDPRTYGTFAVLYRRSAFQPILNWLMETNIGPLDSVYRHLLYEGIDIRVAYPPFLAIMDVSHRSSVSKNRGIDRISVEERAELHEWNLDEYPMSKIVV
;
A
#
# COMPACT_ATOMS: atom_id res chain seq x y z
N GLY A 1 22.02 -5.51 15.80
CA GLY A 1 21.50 -5.63 17.18
C GLY A 1 20.22 -6.42 17.11
N ASN A 2 20.16 -7.58 17.78
CA ASN A 2 18.99 -8.44 17.76
C ASN A 2 17.83 -7.75 18.47
N LEU A 3 16.86 -7.25 17.70
CA LEU A 3 15.58 -6.83 18.24
C LEU A 3 14.75 -8.10 18.47
N MET A 4 14.79 -8.57 19.71
CA MET A 4 13.78 -9.49 20.23
C MET A 4 12.44 -8.77 20.14
N TYR A 5 11.62 -9.17 19.17
CA TYR A 5 10.21 -8.83 19.17
C TYR A 5 9.62 -9.41 20.46
N GLY A 6 9.09 -8.53 21.32
CA GLY A 6 8.38 -8.95 22.52
C GLY A 6 7.23 -9.84 22.10
N SER A 7 7.41 -11.14 22.29
CA SER A 7 6.38 -12.15 22.22
C SER A 7 5.52 -11.97 23.46
N ASP A 8 4.46 -11.19 23.38
CA ASP A 8 3.29 -11.35 24.24
C ASP A 8 2.13 -10.54 23.61
N GLU A 9 1.06 -11.28 23.26
CA GLU A 9 -0.25 -10.84 22.74
C GLU A 9 -0.38 -10.58 21.22
N GLY A 10 -0.81 -11.59 20.44
CA GLY A 10 -1.51 -11.37 19.15
C GLY A 10 -1.23 -12.30 17.95
N ASP A 11 -0.41 -13.34 18.12
CA ASP A 11 0.33 -14.05 17.07
C ASP A 11 -0.44 -14.98 16.10
N ARG A 12 -1.70 -14.70 15.78
CA ARG A 12 -2.39 -15.41 14.69
C ARG A 12 -2.97 -14.45 13.68
N LEU A 13 -2.27 -14.38 12.54
CA LEU A 13 -2.82 -13.89 11.29
C LEU A 13 -4.21 -14.50 11.04
N THR A 14 -5.15 -13.67 10.63
CA THR A 14 -6.44 -14.10 10.09
C THR A 14 -6.21 -15.02 8.88
N PRO A 15 -7.20 -15.84 8.50
CA PRO A 15 -7.11 -16.62 7.27
C PRO A 15 -6.83 -15.76 6.02
N GLY A 16 -7.44 -14.56 5.95
CA GLY A 16 -7.20 -13.60 4.86
C GLY A 16 -5.76 -13.11 4.81
N GLU A 17 -5.21 -12.70 5.95
CA GLU A 17 -3.81 -12.24 6.02
C GLU A 17 -2.81 -13.36 5.66
N ARG A 18 -3.11 -14.62 6.02
CA ARG A 18 -2.29 -15.77 5.59
C ARG A 18 -2.35 -15.97 4.08
N GLY A 19 -3.54 -15.96 3.51
CA GLY A 19 -3.73 -16.08 2.06
C GLY A 19 -3.03 -14.96 1.29
N LEU A 20 -3.08 -13.73 1.80
CA LEU A 20 -2.38 -12.60 1.20
C LEU A 20 -0.86 -12.78 1.24
N ARG A 21 -0.29 -13.21 2.38
CA ARG A 21 1.15 -13.49 2.49
C ARG A 21 1.61 -14.61 1.58
N GLU A 22 0.85 -15.70 1.47
CA GLU A 22 1.15 -16.81 0.55
C GLU A 22 1.11 -16.34 -0.90
N SER A 23 0.10 -15.55 -1.27
CA SER A 23 -0.01 -14.97 -2.60
C SER A 23 1.18 -14.07 -2.93
N PHE A 24 1.57 -13.18 -2.03
CA PHE A 24 2.75 -12.32 -2.20
C PHE A 24 4.05 -13.10 -2.27
N THR A 25 4.20 -14.16 -1.47
CA THR A 25 5.37 -15.05 -1.51
C THR A 25 5.50 -15.66 -2.91
N ASN A 26 4.42 -16.22 -3.44
CA ASN A 26 4.39 -16.82 -4.78
C ASN A 26 4.65 -15.78 -5.89
N LEU A 27 4.06 -14.58 -5.79
CA LEU A 27 4.29 -13.48 -6.73
C LEU A 27 5.76 -13.04 -6.76
N LEU A 28 6.39 -12.87 -5.60
CA LEU A 28 7.79 -12.45 -5.50
C LEU A 28 8.74 -13.53 -6.01
N GLN A 29 8.51 -14.80 -5.64
CA GLN A 29 9.29 -15.92 -6.17
C GLN A 29 9.15 -16.05 -7.69
N MET A 30 7.94 -15.83 -8.24
CA MET A 30 7.73 -15.78 -9.68
C MET A 30 8.50 -14.62 -10.31
N ALA A 31 8.45 -13.42 -9.74
CA ALA A 31 9.14 -12.25 -10.27
C ALA A 31 10.65 -12.41 -10.27
N ILE A 32 11.21 -12.99 -9.20
CA ILE A 32 12.64 -13.32 -9.09
C ILE A 32 13.04 -14.37 -10.15
N ARG A 33 12.30 -15.49 -10.24
CA ARG A 33 12.60 -16.57 -11.20
C ARG A 33 12.54 -16.10 -12.66
N ASN A 34 11.58 -15.23 -12.99
CA ASN A 34 11.41 -14.68 -14.34
C ASN A 34 12.25 -13.43 -14.61
N ASN A 35 13.12 -13.04 -13.67
CA ASN A 35 14.03 -11.92 -13.84
C ASN A 35 13.31 -10.60 -14.16
N TYR A 36 12.14 -10.36 -13.55
CA TYR A 36 11.44 -9.08 -13.69
C TYR A 36 12.20 -7.95 -12.96
N ASN A 37 12.13 -6.75 -13.53
CA ASN A 37 12.77 -5.56 -12.95
C ASN A 37 11.84 -4.80 -12.02
N GLU A 38 10.55 -4.89 -12.27
CA GLU A 38 9.51 -4.19 -11.55
C GLU A 38 8.20 -4.98 -11.61
N MET A 39 7.35 -4.77 -10.61
CA MET A 39 6.04 -5.41 -10.48
C MET A 39 5.06 -4.38 -9.92
N PHE A 40 3.99 -4.11 -10.66
CA PHE A 40 2.83 -3.42 -10.14
C PHE A 40 1.93 -4.45 -9.46
N VAL A 41 1.54 -4.17 -8.21
CA VAL A 41 0.56 -4.95 -7.47
C VAL A 41 -0.60 -4.03 -7.10
N PHE A 42 -1.80 -4.46 -7.49
CA PHE A 42 -3.06 -3.82 -7.17
C PHE A 42 -3.92 -4.84 -6.43
N GLU A 43 -4.51 -4.43 -5.32
CA GLU A 43 -5.61 -5.18 -4.70
C GLU A 43 -6.85 -5.10 -5.59
N ASP A 44 -7.82 -5.98 -5.37
CA ASP A 44 -9.02 -6.12 -6.19
C ASP A 44 -9.95 -4.90 -6.13
N ASP A 45 -9.85 -4.13 -5.05
CA ASP A 45 -10.55 -2.86 -4.83
C ASP A 45 -9.74 -1.62 -5.23
N ALA A 46 -8.55 -1.78 -5.82
CA ALA A 46 -7.76 -0.62 -6.23
C ALA A 46 -8.29 -0.01 -7.55
N ILE A 47 -8.64 1.27 -7.49
CA ILE A 47 -9.16 2.05 -8.62
C ILE A 47 -8.07 3.03 -9.10
N PRO A 48 -7.51 2.85 -10.31
CA PRO A 48 -6.52 3.78 -10.85
C PRO A 48 -7.16 5.10 -11.26
N HIS A 49 -6.39 6.19 -11.13
CA HIS A 49 -6.74 7.51 -11.61
C HIS A 49 -6.96 7.49 -13.14
N LEU A 50 -7.93 8.26 -13.66
CA LEU A 50 -8.27 8.31 -15.11
C LEU A 50 -7.05 8.64 -16.00
N ASN A 51 -6.20 9.57 -15.54
CA ASN A 51 -4.92 9.93 -16.16
C ASN A 51 -3.67 9.20 -15.60
N PHE A 52 -3.81 7.98 -15.07
CA PHE A 52 -2.74 7.22 -14.38
C PHE A 52 -1.37 7.30 -15.10
N THR A 53 -1.34 6.96 -16.39
CA THR A 53 -0.08 6.87 -17.16
C THR A 53 0.62 8.23 -17.28
N GLN A 54 -0.14 9.31 -17.43
CA GLN A 54 0.43 10.66 -17.52
C GLN A 54 1.01 11.06 -16.17
N LEU A 55 0.23 10.97 -15.10
CA LEU A 55 0.65 11.33 -13.75
C LEU A 55 1.87 10.52 -13.31
N PHE A 56 1.91 9.22 -13.62
CA PHE A 56 3.05 8.36 -13.32
C PHE A 56 4.34 8.85 -14.00
N LYS A 57 4.26 9.33 -15.25
CA LYS A 57 5.43 9.87 -15.98
C LYS A 57 5.89 11.22 -15.43
N GLU A 58 4.95 12.02 -14.93
CA GLU A 58 5.19 13.35 -14.36
C GLU A 58 5.77 13.29 -12.94
N LEU A 59 5.69 12.15 -12.25
CA LEU A 59 6.30 11.97 -10.93
C LEU A 59 7.80 12.35 -10.93
N PRO A 60 8.28 13.04 -9.88
CA PRO A 60 9.68 13.36 -9.71
C PRO A 60 10.57 12.12 -9.84
N ARG A 61 11.80 12.33 -10.32
CA ARG A 61 12.74 11.24 -10.64
C ARG A 61 13.03 10.37 -9.42
N GLU A 62 13.14 10.97 -8.24
CA GLU A 62 13.32 10.31 -6.96
C GLU A 62 12.15 9.37 -6.62
N CYS A 63 10.92 9.76 -6.92
CA CYS A 63 9.73 8.92 -6.73
C CYS A 63 9.77 7.71 -7.67
N ARG A 64 10.09 7.96 -8.94
CA ARG A 64 10.20 6.91 -9.98
C ARG A 64 11.45 6.04 -9.85
N LYS A 65 12.35 6.31 -8.91
CA LYS A 65 13.55 5.50 -8.67
C LYS A 65 13.59 4.81 -7.31
N ALA A 66 12.62 5.10 -6.44
CA ALA A 66 12.47 4.44 -5.14
C ALA A 66 12.43 2.91 -5.30
N ASP A 67 12.94 2.14 -4.36
CA ASP A 67 12.83 0.68 -4.43
C ASP A 67 11.38 0.20 -4.33
N VAL A 68 10.57 0.96 -3.57
CA VAL A 68 9.12 0.76 -3.45
C VAL A 68 8.41 2.10 -3.63
N LEU A 69 7.44 2.16 -4.54
CA LEU A 69 6.59 3.32 -4.75
C LEU A 69 5.13 2.94 -4.48
N VAL A 70 4.57 3.46 -3.38
CA VAL A 70 3.15 3.33 -3.04
C VAL A 70 2.37 4.34 -3.87
N LEU A 71 1.45 3.82 -4.70
CA LEU A 71 0.66 4.57 -5.68
C LEU A 71 -0.68 5.03 -5.09
N GLY A 72 -1.17 4.29 -4.10
CA GLY A 72 -2.38 4.58 -3.33
C GLY A 72 -2.22 4.09 -1.89
N ALA A 73 -2.57 4.96 -0.94
CA ALA A 73 -2.48 4.68 0.49
C ALA A 73 -3.61 5.37 1.26
N MET A 74 -3.99 4.80 2.39
CA MET A 74 -4.81 5.50 3.38
C MET A 74 -3.94 6.47 4.18
N LEU A 75 -4.21 7.77 4.06
CA LEU A 75 -3.60 8.76 4.95
C LEU A 75 -4.21 8.60 6.35
N THR A 76 -3.38 8.26 7.34
CA THR A 76 -3.84 8.25 8.75
C THR A 76 -3.80 9.67 9.33
N TYR A 77 -4.87 10.03 10.03
CA TYR A 77 -5.19 11.37 10.55
C TYR A 77 -4.08 12.12 11.31
N LYS A 78 -3.06 11.44 11.82
CA LYS A 78 -2.13 12.01 12.80
C LYS A 78 -1.02 12.88 12.19
N ASN A 79 -0.82 12.87 10.88
CA ASN A 79 0.24 13.63 10.22
C ASN A 79 -0.22 14.24 8.89
N LYS A 80 -1.22 15.15 8.91
CA LYS A 80 -1.53 16.02 7.76
C LYS A 80 -0.42 17.06 7.55
N LYS A 81 0.80 16.61 7.30
CA LYS A 81 1.83 17.45 6.70
C LYS A 81 1.41 17.61 5.24
N GLN A 82 0.99 18.82 4.86
CA GLN A 82 0.71 19.12 3.47
C GLN A 82 2.03 19.02 2.69
N TRP A 83 2.12 18.03 1.81
CA TRP A 83 3.20 17.93 0.85
C TRP A 83 2.81 18.70 -0.42
N PRO A 84 3.76 19.18 -1.23
CA PRO A 84 3.41 19.76 -2.51
C PRO A 84 2.70 18.73 -3.38
N LYS A 85 1.57 19.10 -4.00
CA LYS A 85 0.85 18.22 -4.93
C LYS A 85 1.75 17.78 -6.10
N GLY A 86 1.54 16.57 -6.59
CA GLY A 86 2.34 16.00 -7.68
C GLY A 86 3.77 15.59 -7.27
N THR A 87 4.00 15.35 -5.97
CA THR A 87 5.30 14.89 -5.45
C THR A 87 5.20 13.50 -4.83
N CYS A 88 6.24 13.09 -4.11
CA CYS A 88 6.16 11.95 -3.21
C CYS A 88 6.88 12.27 -1.89
N PHE A 89 6.55 11.50 -0.85
CA PHE A 89 7.18 11.62 0.46
C PHE A 89 7.65 10.27 0.97
N LYS A 90 8.55 10.27 1.95
CA LYS A 90 8.91 9.04 2.67
C LYS A 90 7.80 8.70 3.66
N PRO A 91 7.29 7.46 3.69
CA PRO A 91 6.24 7.08 4.62
C PRO A 91 6.71 7.17 6.07
N ASP A 92 5.76 7.38 6.98
CA ASP A 92 5.97 7.12 8.40
C ASP A 92 6.03 5.58 8.57
N PRO A 93 6.83 5.02 9.50
CA PRO A 93 6.82 3.59 9.79
C PRO A 93 5.45 3.01 10.19
N ARG A 94 4.46 3.87 10.46
CA ARG A 94 3.05 3.55 10.74
C ARG A 94 2.14 3.81 9.54
N THR A 95 2.67 3.95 8.33
CA THR A 95 1.87 3.96 7.10
C THR A 95 1.38 2.53 6.85
N TYR A 96 0.06 2.37 6.84
CA TYR A 96 -0.67 1.12 6.59
C TYR A 96 -1.73 1.37 5.50
N GLY A 97 -2.40 0.31 5.02
CA GLY A 97 -3.48 0.41 4.05
C GLY A 97 -2.98 0.78 2.66
N THR A 98 -2.00 0.02 2.16
CA THR A 98 -1.49 0.15 0.80
C THR A 98 -2.18 -0.87 -0.11
N PHE A 99 -2.87 -0.39 -1.14
CA PHE A 99 -3.65 -1.23 -2.05
C PHE A 99 -3.15 -1.14 -3.51
N ALA A 100 -2.21 -0.24 -3.79
CA ALA A 100 -1.58 -0.10 -5.10
C ALA A 100 -0.09 0.26 -4.94
N VAL A 101 0.80 -0.61 -5.41
CA VAL A 101 2.24 -0.51 -5.14
C VAL A 101 3.05 -0.96 -6.34
N LEU A 102 4.13 -0.21 -6.62
CA LEU A 102 5.19 -0.61 -7.53
C LEU A 102 6.40 -1.08 -6.73
N TYR A 103 6.74 -2.36 -6.86
CA TYR A 103 7.95 -2.94 -6.29
C TYR A 103 9.03 -3.03 -7.38
N ARG A 104 10.24 -2.59 -7.07
CA ARG A 104 11.42 -2.83 -7.91
C ARG A 104 12.19 -4.05 -7.43
N ARG A 105 12.98 -4.63 -8.32
CA ARG A 105 13.80 -5.82 -8.04
C ARG A 105 14.59 -5.75 -6.73
N SER A 106 15.14 -4.59 -6.41
CA SER A 106 15.88 -4.34 -5.17
C SER A 106 15.07 -4.64 -3.90
N ALA A 107 13.75 -4.50 -3.96
CA ALA A 107 12.85 -4.80 -2.84
C ALA A 107 12.38 -6.26 -2.80
N PHE A 108 12.50 -7.05 -3.88
CA PHE A 108 11.90 -8.38 -3.94
C PHE A 108 12.46 -9.35 -2.90
N GLN A 109 13.79 -9.48 -2.83
CA GLN A 109 14.43 -10.39 -1.88
C GLN A 109 14.28 -9.94 -0.42
N PRO A 110 14.44 -8.65 -0.07
CA PRO A 110 14.13 -8.17 1.28
C PRO A 110 12.70 -8.51 1.74
N ILE A 111 11.69 -8.30 0.87
CA ILE A 111 10.30 -8.64 1.20
C ILE A 111 10.14 -10.15 1.37
N LEU A 112 10.72 -10.95 0.47
CA LEU A 112 10.63 -12.41 0.54
C LEU A 112 11.29 -12.96 1.82
N ASN A 113 12.46 -12.45 2.19
CA ASN A 113 13.13 -12.81 3.44
C ASN A 113 12.23 -12.50 4.64
N TRP A 114 11.69 -11.28 4.69
CA TRP A 114 10.75 -10.90 5.75
C TRP A 114 9.53 -11.82 5.82
N LEU A 115 8.94 -12.18 4.68
CA LEU A 115 7.78 -13.07 4.62
C LEU A 115 8.08 -14.48 5.16
N MET A 116 9.29 -14.98 4.93
CA MET A 116 9.73 -16.33 5.31
C MET A 116 10.26 -16.41 6.75
N GLU A 117 10.92 -15.35 7.23
CA GLU A 117 11.55 -15.29 8.55
C GLU A 117 10.55 -14.90 9.64
N THR A 118 9.51 -14.15 9.29
CA THR A 118 8.50 -13.69 10.25
C THR A 118 7.19 -14.44 10.06
N ASN A 119 6.60 -14.94 11.14
CA ASN A 119 5.19 -15.35 11.16
C ASN A 119 4.29 -14.27 11.79
N ILE A 120 4.85 -13.06 11.99
CA ILE A 120 4.27 -12.03 12.84
C ILE A 120 3.83 -10.86 11.97
N GLY A 121 2.53 -10.57 12.03
CA GLY A 121 1.94 -9.33 11.52
C GLY A 121 1.44 -9.36 10.06
N PRO A 122 0.46 -8.50 9.74
CA PRO A 122 -0.11 -8.37 8.39
C PRO A 122 0.94 -7.88 7.39
N LEU A 123 0.69 -8.12 6.09
CA LEU A 123 1.58 -7.71 5.00
C LEU A 123 1.96 -6.23 5.07
N ASP A 124 1.03 -5.34 5.43
CA ASP A 124 1.29 -3.90 5.58
C ASP A 124 2.43 -3.56 6.56
N SER A 125 2.78 -4.48 7.46
CA SER A 125 3.91 -4.30 8.38
C SER A 125 5.27 -4.38 7.68
N VAL A 126 5.32 -4.85 6.43
CA VAL A 126 6.54 -5.00 5.63
C VAL A 126 7.27 -3.67 5.45
N TYR A 127 6.55 -2.56 5.25
CA TYR A 127 7.19 -1.26 4.99
C TYR A 127 8.02 -0.78 6.17
N ARG A 128 7.57 -1.05 7.39
CA ARG A 128 8.35 -0.75 8.59
C ARG A 128 9.68 -1.51 8.58
N HIS A 129 9.66 -2.80 8.25
CA HIS A 129 10.87 -3.62 8.13
C HIS A 129 11.78 -3.08 7.02
N LEU A 130 11.25 -2.84 5.82
CA LEU A 130 12.01 -2.32 4.69
C LEU A 130 12.66 -0.96 4.98
N LEU A 131 11.97 -0.06 5.69
CA LEU A 131 12.55 1.22 6.11
C LEU A 131 13.75 1.03 7.05
N TYR A 132 13.72 0.03 7.94
CA TYR A 132 14.86 -0.29 8.82
C TYR A 132 16.04 -0.90 8.05
N GLU A 133 15.77 -1.68 7.00
CA GLU A 133 16.77 -2.22 6.08
C GLU A 133 17.36 -1.16 5.12
N GLY A 134 16.91 0.09 5.21
CA GLY A 134 17.40 1.20 4.40
C GLY A 134 16.88 1.23 2.96
N ILE A 135 15.83 0.45 2.66
CA ILE A 135 15.15 0.43 1.36
C ILE A 135 14.44 1.79 1.14
N ASP A 136 14.60 2.39 -0.04
CA ASP A 136 13.95 3.68 -0.35
C ASP A 136 12.48 3.44 -0.70
N ILE A 137 11.60 3.81 0.24
CA ILE A 137 10.15 3.73 0.07
C ILE A 137 9.61 5.14 -0.11
N ARG A 138 8.76 5.33 -1.13
CA ARG A 138 8.07 6.58 -1.40
C ARG A 138 6.58 6.36 -1.55
N VAL A 139 5.79 7.33 -1.11
CA VAL A 139 4.34 7.37 -1.33
C VAL A 139 4.07 8.54 -2.27
N ALA A 140 3.43 8.27 -3.40
CA ALA A 140 2.94 9.32 -4.29
C ALA A 140 1.92 10.19 -3.54
N TYR A 141 2.03 11.51 -3.66
CA TYR A 141 1.14 12.45 -2.98
C TYR A 141 0.18 13.10 -3.98
N PRO A 142 -1.07 13.42 -3.58
CA PRO A 142 -2.14 13.90 -4.43
C PRO A 142 -1.76 14.72 -5.67
N PRO A 143 -2.33 14.38 -6.83
CA PRO A 143 -3.31 13.28 -7.01
C PRO A 143 -2.66 11.90 -6.77
N PHE A 144 -3.31 11.06 -5.96
CA PHE A 144 -2.89 9.67 -5.81
C PHE A 144 -3.08 8.99 -7.17
N LEU A 145 -2.22 8.03 -7.48
CA LEU A 145 -2.34 7.33 -8.76
C LEU A 145 -3.40 6.24 -8.69
N ALA A 146 -3.73 5.76 -7.50
CA ALA A 146 -4.87 4.89 -7.28
C ALA A 146 -5.52 5.21 -5.93
N ILE A 147 -6.81 4.92 -5.82
CA ILE A 147 -7.58 4.92 -4.57
C ILE A 147 -8.16 3.53 -4.32
N MET A 148 -8.73 3.32 -3.14
CA MET A 148 -9.43 2.09 -2.81
C MET A 148 -10.93 2.28 -3.03
N ASP A 149 -11.61 1.26 -3.54
CA ASP A 149 -13.06 1.23 -3.59
C ASP A 149 -13.63 1.13 -2.17
N VAL A 150 -14.09 2.27 -1.67
CA VAL A 150 -14.74 2.36 -0.37
C VAL A 150 -16.26 2.24 -0.47
N SER A 151 -16.84 1.99 -1.64
CA SER A 151 -18.31 1.90 -1.79
C SER A 151 -18.92 0.74 -1.00
N HIS A 152 -18.15 -0.34 -0.81
CA HIS A 152 -18.59 -1.54 -0.10
C HIS A 152 -18.33 -1.48 1.40
N ARG A 153 -19.23 -2.08 2.18
CA ARG A 153 -19.02 -2.30 3.62
C ARG A 153 -18.15 -3.53 3.83
N SER A 154 -17.16 -3.40 4.70
CA SER A 154 -16.31 -4.52 5.06
C SER A 154 -17.13 -5.66 5.68
N SER A 155 -17.02 -6.87 5.12
CA SER A 155 -17.67 -8.06 5.66
C SER A 155 -17.00 -8.57 6.95
N VAL A 156 -15.75 -8.16 7.18
CA VAL A 156 -14.91 -8.65 8.29
C VAL A 156 -15.00 -7.82 9.57
N SER A 157 -15.57 -6.61 9.55
CA SER A 157 -15.68 -5.80 10.76
C SER A 157 -16.90 -4.89 10.79
N LYS A 158 -18.05 -5.43 11.22
CA LYS A 158 -19.33 -4.69 11.30
C LYS A 158 -19.35 -3.49 12.27
N ASN A 159 -18.27 -3.27 13.04
CA ASN A 159 -18.20 -2.30 14.14
C ASN A 159 -17.10 -1.24 13.99
N ARG A 160 -16.42 -1.14 12.84
CA ARG A 160 -15.49 -0.02 12.64
C ARG A 160 -16.33 1.24 12.40
N GLY A 161 -16.12 2.29 13.19
CA GLY A 161 -16.86 3.56 13.03
C GLY A 161 -16.75 4.17 11.62
N ILE A 162 -15.76 3.74 10.84
CA ILE A 162 -15.57 4.11 9.43
C ILE A 162 -16.65 3.56 8.49
N ASP A 163 -17.32 2.45 8.83
CA ASP A 163 -18.43 1.90 8.03
C ASP A 163 -19.74 2.69 8.23
N ARG A 164 -19.71 3.69 9.11
CA ARG A 164 -20.85 4.59 9.41
C ARG A 164 -20.77 5.93 8.68
N ILE A 165 -19.65 6.22 8.02
CA ILE A 165 -19.45 7.46 7.27
C ILE A 165 -19.63 7.22 5.76
N SER A 166 -20.04 8.25 5.03
CA SER A 166 -20.32 8.16 3.60
C SER A 166 -19.06 7.90 2.76
N VAL A 167 -19.24 7.62 1.47
CA VAL A 167 -18.11 7.48 0.53
C VAL A 167 -17.38 8.83 0.39
N GLU A 168 -18.15 9.91 0.31
CA GLU A 168 -17.65 11.29 0.21
C GLU A 168 -16.87 11.68 1.46
N GLU A 169 -17.38 11.34 2.65
CA GLU A 169 -16.67 11.59 3.91
C GLU A 169 -15.32 10.84 3.91
N ARG A 170 -15.29 9.55 3.53
CA ARG A 170 -14.04 8.78 3.42
C ARG A 170 -13.06 9.35 2.40
N ALA A 171 -13.57 9.79 1.25
CA ALA A 171 -12.75 10.44 0.22
C ALA A 171 -12.12 11.73 0.75
N GLU A 172 -12.88 12.55 1.47
CA GLU A 172 -12.37 13.76 2.13
C GLU A 172 -11.30 13.43 3.17
N LEU A 173 -11.49 12.37 3.96
CA LEU A 173 -10.49 11.91 4.95
C LEU A 173 -9.14 11.59 4.31
N HIS A 174 -9.17 10.99 3.11
CA HIS A 174 -7.98 10.54 2.40
C HIS A 174 -7.51 11.48 1.30
N GLU A 175 -8.11 12.67 1.18
CA GLU A 175 -7.80 13.67 0.15
C GLU A 175 -7.99 13.15 -1.29
N TRP A 176 -9.00 12.29 -1.49
CA TRP A 176 -9.35 11.73 -2.79
C TRP A 176 -10.40 12.59 -3.49
N ASN A 177 -10.07 13.08 -4.69
CA ASN A 177 -11.04 13.74 -5.57
C ASN A 177 -11.74 12.67 -6.43
N LEU A 178 -12.95 12.26 -6.07
CA LEU A 178 -13.62 11.11 -6.70
C LEU A 178 -13.90 11.28 -8.20
N ASP A 179 -13.99 12.52 -8.70
CA ASP A 179 -14.17 12.81 -10.13
C ASP A 179 -12.95 12.43 -10.99
N GLU A 180 -11.79 12.23 -10.36
CA GLU A 180 -10.55 11.81 -11.01
C GLU A 180 -10.46 10.29 -11.24
N TYR A 181 -11.46 9.53 -10.76
CA TYR A 181 -11.48 8.07 -10.78
C TYR A 181 -12.78 7.55 -11.41
N PRO A 182 -12.76 6.38 -12.07
CA PRO A 182 -13.94 5.80 -12.74
C PRO A 182 -14.97 5.19 -11.76
N MET A 183 -15.37 5.93 -10.71
CA MET A 183 -16.29 5.47 -9.65
C MET A 183 -17.69 5.10 -10.19
N SER A 184 -18.17 5.80 -11.22
CA SER A 184 -19.51 5.61 -11.80
C SER A 184 -19.73 4.30 -12.55
N LYS A 185 -18.69 3.47 -12.68
CA LYS A 185 -18.76 2.16 -13.35
C LYS A 185 -18.78 0.97 -12.39
N ILE A 186 -18.67 1.20 -11.09
CA ILE A 186 -18.76 0.15 -10.08
C ILE A 186 -20.25 -0.05 -9.78
N VAL A 187 -20.90 -0.79 -10.68
CA VAL A 187 -22.26 -1.29 -10.48
C VAL A 187 -22.15 -2.49 -9.56
N VAL A 188 -22.69 -2.34 -8.35
CA VAL A 188 -22.86 -3.43 -7.37
C VAL A 188 -23.75 -4.53 -7.93
#